data_AF-A0A9D3XEE5-F1
#
_entry.id   AF-A0A9D3XEE5-F1
#
_cell.length_a   1.000
_cell.length_b   1.000
_cell.length_c   1.000
_cell.angle_alpha   90.00
_cell.angle_beta   90.00
_cell.angle_gamma   90.00
#
_symmetry.space_group_name_H-M   'P 1'
#
loop_
_entity.id
_entity.type
_entity.pdbx_description
1 polymer ?
#
loop_
_entity_poly.entity_id
_entity_poly.type
_entity_poly.pdbx_seq_one_letter_code
_entity_poly.pdbx_strand_id
1 'polypeptide(L)'
;LLHRAFSVFLFNTEDKLLLQQRSDAKITFPDCFTNTCCSHPLSTPLELEENNAHGVRRAAQRRLREELGIPLEQVTPEEICYLTRIHYKASSDGIWGEHEIDYILFVQKNVTLNPDTNEIK
;
A
#
# COMPACT_ATOMS: atom_id res chain seq x y z
N LEU A 1 -4.78 -18.55 8.58
CA LEU A 1 -5.28 -18.10 7.27
C LEU A 1 -4.22 -17.22 6.61
N LEU A 2 -4.08 -17.22 5.29
CA LEU A 2 -3.06 -16.47 4.53
C LEU A 2 -3.76 -15.72 3.39
N HIS A 3 -3.40 -14.46 3.16
CA HIS A 3 -3.97 -13.63 2.08
C HIS A 3 -2.90 -12.88 1.28
N ARG A 4 -3.31 -12.27 0.16
CA ARG A 4 -2.45 -11.45 -0.71
C ARG A 4 -2.45 -10.02 -0.19
N ALA A 5 -1.29 -9.37 -0.23
CA ALA A 5 -1.13 -7.97 0.15
C ALA A 5 -0.18 -7.25 -0.80
N PHE A 6 -0.04 -5.94 -0.63
CA PHE A 6 1.00 -5.15 -1.27
C PHE A 6 1.56 -4.08 -0.30
N SER A 7 2.81 -3.71 -0.54
CA SER A 7 3.51 -2.61 0.13
C SER A 7 4.15 -1.69 -0.90
N VAL A 8 3.73 -0.42 -0.89
CA VAL A 8 4.26 0.63 -1.76
C VAL A 8 5.40 1.38 -1.08
N PHE A 9 6.50 1.55 -1.81
CA PHE A 9 7.61 2.43 -1.47
C PHE A 9 7.68 3.54 -2.51
N LEU A 10 7.15 4.71 -2.18
CA LEU A 10 7.15 5.89 -3.04
C LEU A 10 8.31 6.81 -2.67
N PHE A 11 9.18 7.05 -3.64
CA PHE A 11 10.25 8.01 -3.56
C PHE A 11 9.88 9.27 -4.33
N ASN A 12 10.24 10.44 -3.81
CA ASN A 12 10.18 11.66 -4.60
C ASN A 12 11.39 11.75 -5.56
N THR A 13 11.50 12.83 -6.35
CA THR A 13 12.64 13.00 -7.28
C THR A 13 13.97 13.37 -6.59
N GLU A 14 13.97 13.48 -5.26
CA GLU A 14 15.17 13.69 -4.43
C GLU A 14 15.56 12.40 -3.65
N ASP A 15 15.06 11.24 -4.09
CA ASP A 15 15.30 9.93 -3.46
C ASP A 15 14.85 9.84 -1.99
N LYS A 16 13.92 10.70 -1.56
CA LYS A 16 13.32 10.64 -0.23
C LYS A 16 12.10 9.73 -0.24
N LEU A 17 12.11 8.74 0.64
CA LEU A 17 10.98 7.83 0.86
C LEU A 17 9.86 8.53 1.62
N LEU A 18 8.63 8.44 1.10
CA LEU A 18 7.42 8.85 1.80
C LEU A 18 7.03 7.78 2.82
N LEU A 19 7.12 8.11 4.11
CA LEU A 19 6.60 7.30 5.21
C LEU A 19 5.20 7.79 5.60
N GLN A 20 4.35 6.90 6.09
CA GLN A 20 3.11 7.27 6.77
C GLN A 20 3.22 6.96 8.26
N GLN A 21 2.51 7.73 9.08
CA GLN A 21 2.13 7.31 10.42
C GLN A 21 0.66 6.87 10.36
N ARG A 22 0.39 5.62 10.76
CA ARG A 22 -0.98 5.09 10.80
C ARG A 22 -1.82 5.84 11.83
N SER A 23 -3.06 6.14 11.49
CA SER A 23 -3.98 6.76 12.45
C SER A 23 -4.25 5.85 13.65
N ASP A 24 -4.68 6.46 14.74
CA ASP A 24 -5.10 5.77 15.96
C ASP A 24 -6.37 4.92 15.72
N ALA A 25 -7.10 5.18 14.63
CA ALA A 25 -8.32 4.48 14.26
C ALA A 25 -8.08 3.13 13.56
N LYS A 26 -6.83 2.82 13.16
CA LYS A 26 -6.49 1.55 12.51
C LYS A 26 -6.62 0.38 13.49
N ILE A 27 -7.29 -0.69 13.05
CA ILE A 27 -7.47 -1.91 13.86
C ILE A 27 -6.12 -2.61 14.11
N THR A 28 -5.30 -2.75 13.07
CA THR A 28 -3.94 -3.32 13.18
C THR A 28 -2.89 -2.21 13.21
N PHE A 29 -1.94 -2.33 14.13
CA PHE A 29 -0.77 -1.44 14.25
C PHE A 29 -1.11 0.07 14.23
N PRO A 30 -2.03 0.57 15.08
CA PRO A 30 -2.28 2.01 15.21
C PRO A 30 -1.01 2.75 15.65
N ASP A 31 -0.88 4.02 15.28
CA ASP A 31 0.26 4.92 15.57
C ASP A 31 1.64 4.48 15.05
N CYS A 32 1.77 3.33 14.40
CA CYS A 32 3.03 2.86 13.84
C CYS A 32 3.42 3.66 12.59
N PHE A 33 4.70 4.02 12.50
CA PHE A 33 5.32 4.45 11.25
C PHE A 33 5.57 3.25 10.34
N THR A 34 5.25 3.39 9.06
CA THR A 34 5.49 2.37 8.03
C THR A 34 5.81 3.02 6.67
N ASN A 35 6.10 2.20 5.66
CA ASN A 35 6.27 2.65 4.26
C ASN A 35 4.99 3.30 3.71
N THR A 36 5.05 3.81 2.49
CA THR A 36 4.06 4.74 1.93
C THR A 36 2.60 4.29 2.02
N CYS A 37 2.30 3.04 1.68
CA CYS A 37 0.94 2.50 1.72
C CYS A 37 0.99 0.97 1.71
N CYS A 38 0.25 0.34 2.63
CA CYS A 38 0.10 -1.11 2.73
C CYS A 38 -1.37 -1.49 2.77
N SER A 39 -1.79 -2.41 1.90
CA SER A 39 -3.18 -2.87 1.86
C SER A 39 -3.30 -4.15 1.04
N HIS A 40 -4.52 -4.43 0.58
CA HIS A 40 -4.88 -5.69 -0.06
C HIS A 40 -5.52 -5.45 -1.43
N PRO A 41 -5.20 -6.29 -2.44
CA PRO A 41 -6.06 -6.42 -3.59
C PRO A 41 -7.40 -7.05 -3.16
N LEU A 42 -8.49 -6.49 -3.65
CA LEU A 42 -9.82 -7.02 -3.45
C LEU A 42 -10.04 -8.28 -4.29
N SER A 43 -10.94 -9.15 -3.82
CA SER A 43 -11.38 -10.32 -4.57
C SER A 43 -12.41 -9.94 -5.65
N THR A 44 -12.05 -9.00 -6.54
CA THR A 44 -12.85 -8.57 -7.70
C THR A 44 -12.11 -8.89 -8.99
N PRO A 45 -12.79 -9.07 -10.14
CA PRO A 45 -12.13 -9.38 -11.40
C PRO A 45 -11.01 -8.40 -11.80
N LEU A 46 -11.15 -7.12 -11.44
CA LEU A 46 -10.16 -6.09 -11.77
C LEU A 46 -8.86 -6.22 -10.96
N GLU A 47 -8.95 -6.60 -9.68
CA GLU A 47 -7.81 -6.70 -8.77
C GLU A 47 -7.28 -8.14 -8.60
N LEU A 48 -8.01 -9.13 -9.15
CA LEU A 48 -7.56 -10.52 -9.28
C LEU A 48 -6.69 -10.78 -10.51
N GLU A 49 -6.57 -9.83 -11.45
CA GLU A 49 -5.72 -9.97 -12.63
C GLU A 49 -4.24 -10.17 -12.24
N GLU A 50 -3.66 -11.30 -12.62
CA GLU A 50 -2.32 -11.69 -12.20
C GLU A 50 -1.23 -11.34 -13.22
N ASN A 51 -1.59 -11.17 -14.50
CA ASN A 51 -0.62 -10.87 -15.55
C ASN A 51 0.13 -9.57 -15.22
N ASN A 52 1.46 -9.63 -15.18
CA ASN A 52 2.33 -8.52 -14.80
C ASN A 52 1.95 -7.82 -13.48
N ALA A 53 1.38 -8.59 -12.53
CA ALA A 53 0.90 -8.10 -11.24
C ALA A 53 -0.10 -6.93 -11.37
N HIS A 54 -0.88 -6.88 -12.45
CA HIS A 54 -1.69 -5.71 -12.78
C HIS A 54 -2.82 -5.47 -11.75
N GLY A 55 -3.39 -6.53 -11.18
CA GLY A 55 -4.43 -6.43 -10.16
C GLY A 55 -3.95 -5.75 -8.87
N VAL A 56 -2.76 -6.12 -8.36
CA VAL A 56 -2.18 -5.47 -7.18
C VAL A 56 -1.74 -4.04 -7.46
N ARG A 57 -1.29 -3.72 -8.68
CA ARG A 57 -0.94 -2.35 -9.08
C ARG A 57 -2.17 -1.45 -9.12
N ARG A 58 -3.33 -1.97 -9.58
CA ARG A 58 -4.63 -1.28 -9.48
C ARG A 58 -5.05 -1.05 -8.03
N ALA A 59 -4.89 -2.06 -7.17
CA ALA A 59 -5.20 -1.95 -5.76
C ALA A 59 -4.32 -0.89 -5.07
N ALA A 60 -3.03 -0.85 -5.40
CA ALA A 60 -2.09 0.15 -4.91
C ALA A 60 -2.48 1.56 -5.35
N GLN A 61 -2.77 1.79 -6.64
CA GLN A 61 -3.27 3.08 -7.12
C GLN A 61 -4.53 3.52 -6.35
N ARG A 62 -5.50 2.61 -6.16
CA ARG A 62 -6.74 2.89 -5.43
C ARG A 62 -6.46 3.34 -4.00
N ARG A 63 -5.58 2.63 -3.28
CA ARG A 63 -5.26 2.95 -1.88
C ARG A 63 -4.37 4.17 -1.71
N LEU A 64 -3.44 4.44 -2.64
CA LEU A 64 -2.71 5.70 -2.67
C LEU A 64 -3.66 6.91 -2.77
N ARG A 65 -4.75 6.79 -3.53
CA ARG A 65 -5.79 7.82 -3.56
C ARG A 65 -6.60 7.86 -2.26
N GLU A 66 -7.05 6.72 -1.76
CA GLU A 66 -7.92 6.66 -0.58
C GLU A 66 -7.22 7.09 0.70
N GLU A 67 -5.97 6.70 0.91
CA GLU A 67 -5.23 6.98 2.16
C GLU A 67 -4.47 8.31 2.09
N LEU A 68 -3.77 8.56 0.99
CA LEU A 68 -2.87 9.72 0.85
C LEU A 68 -3.46 10.87 0.03
N GLY A 69 -4.64 10.69 -0.55
CA GLY A 69 -5.27 11.69 -1.41
C GLY A 69 -4.55 11.92 -2.74
N ILE A 70 -3.67 11.00 -3.16
CA ILE A 70 -2.93 11.13 -4.43
C ILE A 70 -3.92 10.98 -5.60
N PRO A 71 -4.06 11.96 -6.50
CA PRO A 71 -4.94 11.84 -7.66
C PRO A 71 -4.57 10.65 -8.54
N LEU A 72 -5.56 9.95 -9.10
CA LEU A 72 -5.34 8.70 -9.86
C LEU A 72 -4.42 8.91 -11.07
N GLU A 73 -4.51 10.08 -11.69
CA GLU A 73 -3.71 10.49 -12.84
C GLU A 73 -2.23 10.71 -12.50
N GLN A 74 -1.89 10.90 -11.20
CA GLN A 74 -0.50 11.09 -10.79
C GLN A 74 0.25 9.78 -10.55
N VAL A 75 -0.44 8.66 -10.29
CA VAL A 75 0.23 7.36 -10.16
C VAL A 75 -0.62 6.32 -10.86
N THR A 76 -0.33 6.05 -12.13
CA THR A 76 -1.04 5.01 -12.88
C THR A 76 -0.47 3.63 -12.55
N PRO A 77 -1.22 2.53 -12.77
CA PRO A 77 -0.69 1.18 -12.56
C PRO A 77 0.64 0.97 -13.29
N GLU A 78 0.79 1.49 -14.52
CA GLU A 78 1.98 1.39 -15.37
C GLU A 78 3.25 1.98 -14.72
N GLU A 79 3.10 3.00 -13.88
CA GLU A 79 4.18 3.67 -13.15
C GLU A 79 4.59 2.93 -11.87
N ILE A 80 3.76 1.99 -11.40
CA ILE A 80 4.04 1.18 -10.21
C ILE A 80 4.86 -0.04 -10.62
N CYS A 81 6.12 -0.07 -10.20
CA CYS A 81 7.04 -1.17 -10.50
C CYS A 81 6.89 -2.30 -9.47
N TYR A 82 6.53 -3.50 -9.92
CA TYR A 82 6.56 -4.70 -9.08
C TYR A 82 7.98 -5.27 -9.02
N LEU A 83 8.51 -5.46 -7.80
CA LEU A 83 9.86 -5.97 -7.58
C LEU A 83 9.88 -7.46 -7.22
N THR A 84 9.22 -7.84 -6.12
CA THR A 84 9.26 -9.20 -5.57
C THR A 84 8.10 -9.44 -4.61
N ARG A 85 8.05 -10.64 -4.01
CA ARG A 85 7.10 -10.99 -2.94
C ARG A 85 7.82 -11.41 -1.67
N ILE A 86 7.26 -11.03 -0.53
CA ILE A 86 7.74 -11.43 0.80
C ILE A 86 6.60 -12.15 1.53
N HIS A 87 6.85 -13.34 2.05
CA HIS A 87 5.90 -14.01 2.94
C HIS A 87 6.27 -13.71 4.38
N TYR A 88 5.34 -13.13 5.14
CA TYR A 88 5.55 -12.84 6.55
C TYR A 88 4.30 -13.10 7.39
N LYS A 89 4.50 -13.16 8.70
CA LYS A 89 3.44 -13.25 9.71
C LYS A 89 3.79 -12.38 10.90
N ALA A 90 2.86 -11.55 11.35
CA ALA A 90 3.06 -10.64 12.48
C ALA A 90 1.80 -10.60 13.36
N SER A 91 1.98 -10.43 14.67
CA SER A 91 0.88 -10.17 15.61
C SER A 91 0.87 -8.67 15.92
N SER A 92 -0.31 -8.06 15.85
CA SER A 92 -0.54 -6.68 16.28
C SER A 92 -0.82 -6.64 17.78
N ASP A 93 -1.74 -7.50 18.23
CA ASP A 93 -2.06 -7.71 19.64
C ASP A 93 -2.48 -9.18 19.89
N GLY A 94 -3.12 -9.45 21.03
CA GLY A 94 -3.59 -10.79 21.40
C GLY A 94 -4.72 -11.35 20.52
N ILE A 95 -5.32 -10.56 19.64
CA ILE A 95 -6.48 -10.90 18.79
C ILE A 95 -6.13 -10.71 17.31
N TRP A 96 -5.51 -9.59 16.96
CA TRP A 96 -5.29 -9.14 15.59
C TRP A 96 -3.84 -9.35 15.13
N GLY A 97 -3.67 -9.57 13.83
CA GLY A 97 -2.36 -9.73 13.20
C GLY A 97 -2.48 -9.91 11.69
N GLU A 98 -1.32 -10.04 11.05
CA GLU A 98 -1.17 -10.20 9.61
C GLU A 98 -0.47 -11.52 9.26
N HIS A 99 -0.85 -12.09 8.12
CA HIS A 99 -0.19 -13.26 7.54
C HIS A 99 -0.36 -13.20 6.02
N GLU A 100 0.69 -12.77 5.33
CA GLU A 100 0.57 -12.23 3.98
C GLU A 100 1.65 -12.74 3.04
N ILE A 101 1.29 -12.94 1.77
CA ILE A 101 2.24 -12.85 0.66
C ILE A 101 2.16 -11.42 0.11
N ASP A 102 3.16 -10.62 0.48
CA ASP A 102 3.20 -9.18 0.25
C ASP A 102 3.96 -8.83 -1.03
N TYR A 103 3.29 -8.14 -1.96
CA TYR A 103 3.88 -7.67 -3.22
C TYR A 103 4.60 -6.34 -2.99
N ILE A 104 5.90 -6.33 -3.24
CA ILE A 104 6.74 -5.14 -3.05
C ILE A 104 6.67 -4.27 -4.31
N LEU A 105 6.14 -3.05 -4.14
CA LEU A 105 5.85 -2.10 -5.20
C LEU A 105 6.66 -0.82 -5.01
N PHE A 106 7.30 -0.33 -6.07
CA PHE A 106 8.08 0.91 -6.07
C PHE A 106 7.47 1.95 -7.00
N VAL A 107 7.51 3.20 -6.58
CA VAL A 107 7.14 4.38 -7.37
C VAL A 107 8.21 5.44 -7.16
N GLN A 108 8.64 6.14 -8.21
CA GLN A 108 9.51 7.31 -8.07
C GLN A 108 8.87 8.51 -8.78
N LYS A 109 8.23 9.39 -8.01
CA LYS A 109 7.47 10.53 -8.56
C LYS A 109 7.17 11.57 -7.48
N ASN A 110 7.16 12.85 -7.86
CA ASN A 110 6.60 13.89 -7.00
C ASN A 110 5.07 13.84 -7.09
N VAL A 111 4.41 13.79 -5.94
CA VAL A 111 2.95 13.68 -5.85
C VAL A 111 2.37 14.76 -4.94
N THR A 112 1.11 15.12 -5.18
CA THR A 112 0.34 15.95 -4.25
C THR A 112 -0.32 15.07 -3.20
N LEU A 113 -0.25 15.47 -1.93
CA LEU A 113 -0.81 14.74 -0.80
C LEU A 113 -2.01 15.50 -0.22
N ASN A 114 -3.07 14.76 0.08
CA ASN A 114 -4.20 15.22 0.88
C ASN A 114 -4.74 14.02 1.70
N PRO A 115 -4.00 13.56 2.72
CA PRO A 115 -4.29 12.29 3.39
C PRO A 115 -5.63 12.29 4.13
N ASP A 116 -6.29 11.13 4.20
CA ASP A 116 -7.46 10.92 5.05
C ASP A 116 -7.01 10.75 6.50
N THR A 117 -7.46 11.63 7.40
CA THR A 117 -7.11 11.61 8.82
C THR A 117 -7.59 10.36 9.56
N ASN A 118 -8.57 9.63 9.02
CA ASN A 118 -8.98 8.34 9.57
C ASN A 118 -8.01 7.21 9.22
N GLU A 119 -7.15 7.39 8.21
CA GLU A 119 -6.17 6.39 7.77
C GLU A 119 -4.76 6.76 8.22
N ILE A 120 -4.41 8.04 8.17
CA ILE A 120 -3.06 8.58 8.35
C ILE A 120 -3.10 9.80 9.28
N LYS A 121 -2.08 9.93 10.13
CA LYS A 121 -1.90 11.06 11.07
C LYS A 121 -1.04 12.16 10.49
#